data_AF-M7Y0J5-F1
#
_entry.id   AF-M7Y0J5-F1
#
_cell.length_a   1.000
_cell.length_b   1.000
_cell.length_c   1.000
_cell.angle_alpha   90.00
_cell.angle_beta   90.00
_cell.angle_gamma   90.00
#
_symmetry.space_group_name_H-M   'P 1'
#
loop_
_entity.id
_entity.type
_entity.pdbx_description
1 polymer ?
#
loop_
_entity_poly.entity_id
_entity_poly.type
_entity_poly.pdbx_seq_one_letter_code
_entity_poly.pdbx_strand_id
1 'polypeptide(L)' 'MKKISLEMLRLTPDEVLERSQMKQITGGRAWRCTCGNNPPITVWDEDLSGSGEGPTQICREVYGTGGHCTAATP' A
#
# COMPACT_ATOMS: atom_id res chain seq x y z
N MET A 1 0.64 -42.46 10.69
CA MET A 1 0.26 -41.03 10.52
C MET A 1 0.02 -40.45 11.91
N LYS A 2 0.86 -39.52 12.36
CA LYS A 2 0.69 -38.88 13.67
C LYS A 2 -0.35 -37.76 13.49
N LYS A 3 -1.47 -37.85 14.23
CA LYS A 3 -2.52 -36.84 14.24
C LYS A 3 -1.92 -35.53 14.76
N ILE A 4 -1.92 -34.48 13.94
CA ILE A 4 -1.58 -33.12 14.40
C ILE A 4 -2.81 -32.60 15.14
N SER A 5 -2.69 -32.42 16.45
CA SER A 5 -3.74 -31.80 17.27
C SER A 5 -3.95 -30.35 16.84
N LEU A 6 -5.21 -29.99 16.58
CA LEU A 6 -5.68 -28.70 16.07
C LEU A 6 -5.51 -27.51 17.04
N GLU A 7 -4.69 -27.64 18.08
CA GLU A 7 -4.53 -26.64 19.13
C GLU A 7 -3.48 -25.56 18.76
N MET A 8 -2.74 -25.73 17.65
CA MET A 8 -1.68 -24.82 17.19
C MET A 8 -2.11 -23.81 16.12
N LEU A 9 -3.37 -23.38 16.10
CA LEU A 9 -3.86 -22.31 15.21
C LEU A 9 -4.66 -21.23 15.97
N ARG A 10 -4.46 -21.11 17.28
CA ARG A 10 -4.92 -19.95 18.05
C ARG A 10 -3.80 -18.92 18.07
N LEU A 11 -3.72 -18.12 17.01
CA LEU A 11 -3.00 -16.85 17.06
C LEU A 11 -3.52 -16.07 18.27
N THR A 12 -2.64 -15.62 19.14
CA THR A 12 -3.05 -14.82 20.30
C THR A 12 -3.54 -13.45 19.80
N PRO A 13 -4.51 -12.82 20.49
CA PRO A 13 -5.06 -11.52 20.07
C PRO A 13 -3.98 -10.45 19.89
N ASP A 14 -2.88 -10.54 20.64
CA ASP A 14 -1.72 -9.64 20.55
C ASP A 14 -0.99 -9.77 19.20
N GLU A 15 -0.79 -10.98 18.68
CA GLU A 15 -0.21 -11.19 17.35
C GLU A 15 -1.13 -10.68 16.22
N VAL A 16 -2.45 -10.73 16.45
CA VAL A 16 -3.43 -10.15 15.52
C VAL A 16 -3.45 -8.63 15.64
N LEU A 17 -3.31 -8.06 16.84
CA LEU A 17 -3.22 -6.62 17.08
C LEU A 17 -1.96 -6.02 16.46
N GLU A 18 -0.82 -6.71 16.50
CA GLU A 18 0.38 -6.25 15.79
C GLU A 18 0.23 -6.30 14.26
N ARG A 19 -0.54 -7.26 13.73
CA ARG A 19 -0.88 -7.31 12.30
C ARG A 19 -2.00 -6.35 11.89
N SER A 20 -2.89 -6.00 12.81
CA SER A 20 -4.09 -5.18 12.57
C SER A 20 -3.92 -3.73 12.99
N GLN A 21 -2.82 -3.38 13.65
CA GLN A 21 -2.34 -2.01 13.65
C GLN A 21 -1.92 -1.70 12.22
N MET A 22 -2.88 -1.20 11.45
CA MET A 22 -2.60 -0.36 10.29
C MET A 22 -1.60 0.66 10.79
N LYS A 23 -0.34 0.44 10.45
CA LYS A 23 0.76 1.34 10.71
C LYS A 23 0.25 2.70 10.22
N GLN A 24 -0.17 3.56 11.14
CA GLN A 24 -0.42 4.96 10.81
C GLN A 24 0.96 5.49 10.51
N ILE A 25 1.36 5.38 9.24
CA ILE A 25 2.63 5.91 8.76
C ILE A 25 2.40 7.40 8.61
N THR A 26 2.39 8.05 9.76
CA THR A 26 2.27 9.48 9.93
C THR A 26 3.63 10.04 9.51
N GLY A 27 3.80 10.28 8.21
CA GLY A 27 5.06 10.83 7.68
C GLY A 27 5.21 10.89 6.16
N GLY A 28 4.43 10.13 5.39
CA GLY A 28 4.49 10.18 3.92
C GLY A 28 3.55 11.24 3.33
N ARG A 29 3.94 11.92 2.24
CA ARG A 29 2.94 12.67 1.45
C ARG A 29 2.11 11.67 0.68
N ALA A 30 0.79 11.89 0.70
CA ALA A 30 -0.11 11.21 -0.21
C ALA A 30 -0.10 11.93 -1.56
N TRP A 31 -0.24 11.16 -2.63
CA TRP A 31 -0.43 11.67 -3.99
C TRP A 31 -1.69 11.06 -4.57
N ARG A 32 -2.54 11.90 -5.17
CA ARG A 32 -3.66 11.45 -5.98
C ARG A 32 -3.22 11.44 -7.44
N CYS A 33 -3.21 10.27 -8.05
CA CYS A 33 -2.79 10.02 -9.42
C CYS A 33 -3.98 9.76 -10.33
N THR A 34 -3.98 10.40 -11.49
CA THR A 34 -4.94 10.18 -12.58
C THR A 34 -4.20 9.53 -13.74
N CYS A 35 -4.55 8.28 -14.06
CA CYS A 35 -3.83 7.45 -15.02
C CYS A 35 -4.64 7.25 -16.31
N GLY A 36 -4.71 8.29 -17.15
CA GLY A 36 -5.56 8.28 -18.35
C GLY A 36 -7.04 8.15 -18.00
N ASN A 37 -7.72 7.15 -18.60
CA ASN A 37 -9.14 6.87 -18.37
C ASN A 37 -9.38 5.87 -17.22
N ASN A 38 -8.35 5.52 -16.45
CA ASN A 38 -8.48 4.60 -15.32
C ASN A 38 -8.95 5.32 -14.05
N PRO A 39 -9.53 4.58 -13.09
CA PRO A 39 -9.86 5.13 -11.77
C PRO A 39 -8.63 5.79 -11.10
N PRO A 40 -8.83 6.89 -10.35
CA PRO A 40 -7.74 7.55 -9.66
C PRO A 40 -7.17 6.64 -8.56
N ILE A 41 -5.84 6.64 -8.44
CA ILE A 41 -5.11 5.90 -7.40
C ILE A 41 -4.57 6.90 -6.38
N THR A 42 -4.59 6.53 -5.10
CA THR A 42 -3.86 7.25 -4.06
C THR A 42 -2.61 6.44 -3.70
N VAL A 43 -1.44 7.07 -3.77
CA VAL A 43 -0.15 6.46 -3.40
C VAL A 43 0.49 7.25 -2.27
N TRP A 44 1.29 6.59 -1.45
CA TRP A 44 2.01 7.21 -0.34
C TRP A 44 3.51 7.23 -0.66
N ASP A 45 4.22 8.28 -0.26
CA ASP A 45 5.66 8.47 -0.56
C ASP A 45 6.55 7.28 -0.21
N GLU A 46 6.17 6.49 0.79
CA GLU A 46 6.89 5.27 1.18
C GLU A 46 6.90 4.20 0.08
N ASP A 47 5.83 4.13 -0.73
CA ASP A 47 5.74 3.24 -1.89
C ASP A 47 6.61 3.72 -3.07
N LEU A 48 7.01 4.99 -3.06
CA LEU A 48 7.81 5.62 -4.12
C LEU A 48 9.30 5.72 -3.78
N SER A 49 9.69 5.30 -2.58
CA SER A 49 11.07 5.43 -2.05
C SER A 49 12.14 4.63 -2.81
N GLY A 50 11.75 3.80 -3.79
CA GLY A 50 12.66 3.04 -4.64
C GLY A 50 12.80 3.54 -6.08
N SER A 51 11.93 4.44 -6.54
CA SER A 51 11.92 4.90 -7.93
C SER A 51 12.36 6.35 -8.01
N GLY A 52 13.53 6.61 -8.60
CA GLY A 52 13.96 7.98 -8.93
C GLY A 52 13.05 8.72 -9.91
N GLU A 53 11.95 8.11 -10.35
CA GLU A 53 10.87 8.72 -11.11
C GLU A 53 9.72 9.02 -10.14
N GLY A 54 9.16 10.24 -10.22
CA GLY A 54 8.14 10.71 -9.28
C GLY A 54 6.83 9.88 -9.24
N PRO A 55 5.83 10.33 -8.48
CA PRO A 55 4.59 9.58 -8.18
C PRO A 55 3.82 9.07 -9.42
N THR A 56 4.07 9.65 -10.59
CA THR A 56 3.46 9.24 -11.87
C THR A 56 3.88 7.85 -12.35
N GLN A 57 4.96 7.26 -11.83
CA GLN A 57 5.39 5.90 -12.22
C GLN A 57 4.33 4.84 -11.92
N ILE A 58 3.52 5.01 -10.87
CA ILE A 58 2.46 4.05 -10.52
C ILE A 58 1.46 3.85 -11.67
N CYS A 59 1.20 4.90 -12.47
CA CYS A 59 0.29 4.78 -13.62
C CYS A 59 0.85 3.85 -14.70
N ARG A 60 2.18 3.81 -14.82
CA ARG A 60 2.87 2.93 -15.76
C ARG A 60 2.92 1.50 -15.23
N GLU A 61 3.16 1.33 -13.94
CA GLU A 61 3.25 0.01 -13.30
C GLU A 61 1.90 -0.71 -13.21
N VAL A 62 0.84 0.00 -12.80
CA VAL A 62 -0.48 -0.59 -12.58
C VAL A 62 -1.28 -0.69 -13.88
N TYR A 63 -1.22 0.34 -14.72
CA TYR A 63 -2.07 0.45 -15.90
C TYR A 63 -1.32 0.44 -17.24
N GLY A 64 0.02 0.49 -17.25
CA GLY A 64 0.78 0.61 -18.50
C GLY A 64 0.57 1.94 -19.21
N THR A 65 0.14 2.98 -18.49
CA THR A 65 -0.19 4.30 -19.06
C THR A 65 0.60 5.42 -18.41
N GLY A 66 0.70 6.57 -19.09
CA GLY A 66 1.14 7.80 -18.43
C GLY A 66 0.04 8.35 -17.52
N GLY A 67 0.41 9.26 -16.62
CA GLY A 67 -0.55 9.93 -15.76
C GLY A 67 0.00 11.17 -15.10
N HIS A 68 -0.86 11.81 -14.33
CA HIS A 68 -0.53 13.00 -13.56
C HIS A 68 -0.88 12.79 -12.09
N CYS A 69 0.02 13.17 -11.20
CA CYS A 69 -0.18 13.04 -9.76
C CYS A 69 -0.02 14.39 -9.08
N THR A 70 -0.94 14.69 -8.17
CA THR A 70 -0.92 15.89 -7.32
C THR A 70 -0.84 15.48 -5.86
N ALA A 71 -0.10 16.24 -5.05
CA ALA A 71 -0.07 15.99 -3.61
C ALA A 71 -1.50 16.07 -3.06
N ALA A 72 -1.95 15.00 -2.40
CA ALA A 72 -3.18 15.00 -1.65
C ALA A 72 -2.88 15.70 -0.33
N THR A 73 -3.24 16.99 -0.26
CA THR A 73 -3.26 17.71 1.01
C THR A 73 -4.26 17.05 1.96
N PRO A 74 -3.94 16.95 3.26
CA PRO A 74 -4.85 16.40 4.27
C PRO A 74 -6.16 17.19 4.36
#